data_AF-R6ZPU9-F1
#
_entry.id   AF-R6ZPU9-F1
#
_cell.length_a   1.000
_cell.length_b   1.000
_cell.length_c   1.000
_cell.angle_alpha   90.00
_cell.angle_beta   90.00
_cell.angle_gamma   90.00
#
_symmetry.space_group_name_H-M   'P 1'
#
loop_
_entity.id
_entity.type
_entity.pdbx_description
1 polymer ?
#
loop_
_entity_poly.entity_id
_entity_poly.type
_entity_poly.pdbx_seq_one_letter_code
_entity_poly.pdbx_strand_id
1 'polypeptide(L)'
;MKYIISESVIYNFDIIIKLLNIPGILGVSLYASIILFFIYIEYVIVYKMLYLQHTHQSFHWIDICLSGIKDLKVLKHPSAILAFIYFVFLCPLWHLGFVSTVFPSLSIPNFITNELLKMQYGSYLTILLYVVLFVLYGLLILVPYYMIYKQENFLLAAKHSTQNMIHQSKLWMILTGIFLLYYVLQTYIFKEMLLSSSDFNFYFL
;
A
#
# COMPACT_ATOMS: atom_id res chain seq x y z
N MET A 1 15.26 -14.02 42.82
CA MET A 1 14.88 -12.81 42.05
C MET A 1 16.18 -12.16 41.57
N LYS A 2 16.62 -12.49 40.34
CA LYS A 2 17.85 -11.97 39.75
C LYS A 2 17.43 -10.84 38.82
N TYR A 3 17.78 -9.60 39.20
CA TYR A 3 17.65 -8.46 38.30
C TYR A 3 18.56 -8.73 37.09
N ILE A 4 17.97 -9.03 35.94
CA ILE A 4 18.66 -8.99 34.64
C ILE A 4 18.65 -7.52 34.22
N ILE A 5 19.59 -6.75 34.74
CA ILE A 5 19.98 -5.45 34.21
C ILE A 5 21.31 -5.68 33.52
N SER A 6 21.29 -6.28 32.32
CA SER A 6 22.49 -6.40 31.47
C SER A 6 22.16 -6.81 30.03
N GLU A 7 21.15 -6.23 29.40
CA GLU A 7 21.18 -6.10 27.94
C GLU A 7 21.05 -4.62 27.61
N SER A 8 22.11 -4.14 26.96
CA SER A 8 22.28 -2.83 26.36
C SER A 8 21.01 -2.34 25.69
N VAL A 9 20.78 -1.02 25.73
CA VAL A 9 19.87 -0.32 24.83
C VAL A 9 19.94 -0.99 23.45
N ILE A 10 18.89 -1.71 23.07
CA ILE A 10 18.85 -2.37 21.76
C ILE A 10 18.71 -1.26 20.74
N TYR A 11 19.78 -0.94 20.03
CA TYR A 11 19.73 0.08 19.00
C TYR A 11 18.95 -0.46 17.79
N ASN A 12 18.34 0.43 17.01
CA ASN A 12 17.68 0.05 15.75
C ASN A 12 18.58 -0.79 14.84
N PHE A 13 19.88 -0.53 14.89
CA PHE A 13 20.90 -1.27 14.18
C PHE A 13 21.00 -2.74 14.62
N ASP A 14 20.93 -3.01 15.92
CA ASP A 14 20.98 -4.37 16.46
C ASP A 14 19.74 -5.18 16.07
N ILE A 15 18.58 -4.52 15.97
CA ILE A 15 17.33 -5.13 15.48
C ILE A 15 17.51 -5.51 14.00
N ILE A 16 18.01 -4.61 13.17
CA ILE A 16 18.23 -4.88 11.73
C ILE A 16 19.19 -6.05 11.54
N ILE A 17 20.32 -6.08 12.27
CA ILE A 17 21.27 -7.20 12.21
C ILE A 17 20.61 -8.52 12.62
N LYS A 18 19.85 -8.52 13.72
CA LYS A 18 19.11 -9.72 14.16
C LYS A 18 18.09 -10.19 13.12
N LEU A 19 17.43 -9.28 12.40
CA LEU A 19 16.50 -9.61 11.32
C LEU A 19 17.20 -10.16 10.07
N LEU A 20 18.43 -9.76 9.79
CA LEU A 20 19.22 -10.24 8.64
C LEU A 20 19.87 -11.61 8.86
N ASN A 21 19.82 -12.17 10.07
CA ASN A 21 20.21 -13.56 10.31
C ASN A 21 19.20 -14.55 9.70
N ILE A 22 19.65 -15.78 9.40
CA ILE A 22 18.79 -16.86 8.84
C ILE A 22 17.43 -17.00 9.56
N PRO A 23 17.35 -17.14 10.91
CA PRO A 23 16.06 -17.22 11.59
C PRO A 23 15.23 -15.94 11.46
N GLY A 24 15.87 -14.77 11.43
CA GLY A 24 15.21 -13.49 11.20
C GLY A 24 14.59 -13.39 9.81
N ILE A 25 15.34 -13.74 8.77
CA ILE A 25 14.87 -13.76 7.38
C ILE A 25 13.69 -14.71 7.22
N LEU A 26 13.77 -15.91 7.79
CA LEU A 26 12.66 -16.88 7.76
C LEU A 26 11.42 -16.33 8.47
N GLY A 27 11.60 -15.70 9.63
CA GLY A 27 10.51 -15.06 10.38
C GLY A 27 9.84 -13.93 9.59
N VAL A 28 10.63 -13.03 9.00
CA VAL A 28 10.13 -11.92 8.17
C VAL A 28 9.41 -12.45 6.93
N SER A 29 9.98 -13.44 6.25
CA SER A 29 9.37 -14.04 5.05
C SER A 29 8.03 -14.71 5.36
N LEU A 30 7.94 -15.43 6.49
CA LEU A 30 6.71 -16.05 6.94
C LEU A 30 5.66 -15.00 7.30
N TYR A 31 6.06 -13.95 8.03
CA TYR A 31 5.17 -12.84 8.38
C TYR A 31 4.64 -12.09 7.15
N ALA A 32 5.52 -11.79 6.18
CA ALA A 32 5.15 -11.17 4.92
C ALA A 32 4.16 -12.03 4.12
N SER A 33 4.36 -13.36 4.12
CA SER A 33 3.47 -14.31 3.46
C SER A 33 2.08 -14.35 4.10
N ILE A 34 2.01 -14.31 5.43
CA ILE A 34 0.74 -14.26 6.18
C ILE A 34 -0.01 -12.96 5.87
N ILE A 35 0.67 -11.81 5.89
CA ILE A 35 0.06 -10.52 5.56
C ILE A 35 -0.49 -10.54 4.13
N LEU A 36 0.32 -10.96 3.16
CA LEU A 36 -0.11 -11.03 1.77
C LEU A 36 -1.33 -11.94 1.60
N PHE A 37 -1.33 -13.08 2.28
CA PHE A 37 -2.43 -14.03 2.25
C PHE A 37 -3.75 -13.38 2.70
N PHE A 38 -3.77 -12.71 3.85
CA PHE A 38 -4.99 -12.09 4.37
C PHE A 38 -5.46 -10.94 3.50
N ILE A 39 -4.54 -10.05 3.08
CA ILE A 39 -4.86 -8.95 2.18
C ILE A 39 -5.46 -9.49 0.89
N TYR A 40 -4.81 -10.45 0.24
CA TYR A 40 -5.27 -10.96 -1.05
C TYR A 40 -6.61 -11.70 -0.94
N ILE A 41 -6.87 -12.45 0.14
CA ILE A 41 -8.18 -13.05 0.38
C ILE A 41 -9.28 -11.98 0.44
N GLU A 42 -9.06 -10.86 1.14
CA GLU A 42 -10.05 -9.79 1.20
C GLU A 42 -10.35 -9.24 -0.20
N TYR A 43 -9.31 -8.98 -1.00
CA TYR A 43 -9.47 -8.53 -2.37
C TYR A 43 -10.28 -9.54 -3.21
N VAL A 44 -9.96 -10.84 -3.13
CA VAL A 44 -10.69 -11.88 -3.86
C VAL A 44 -12.17 -11.92 -3.47
N ILE A 45 -12.47 -11.84 -2.17
CA ILE A 45 -13.85 -11.85 -1.68
C ILE A 45 -14.61 -10.62 -2.19
N VAL A 46 -14.04 -9.42 -2.06
CA VAL A 46 -14.66 -8.16 -2.50
C VAL A 46 -14.92 -8.16 -4.00
N TYR A 47 -13.93 -8.52 -4.81
CA TYR A 47 -14.09 -8.57 -6.28
C TYR A 47 -15.13 -9.61 -6.70
N LYS A 48 -15.17 -10.78 -6.06
CA LYS A 48 -16.19 -11.79 -6.37
C LYS A 48 -17.60 -11.32 -6.00
N MET A 49 -17.76 -10.66 -4.85
CA MET A 49 -19.05 -10.07 -4.46
C MET A 49 -19.52 -9.05 -5.48
N LEU A 50 -18.63 -8.14 -5.91
CA LEU A 50 -18.96 -7.14 -6.93
C LEU A 50 -19.40 -7.77 -8.25
N TYR A 51 -18.72 -8.86 -8.66
CA TYR A 51 -19.08 -9.59 -9.87
C TYR A 51 -20.46 -10.25 -9.76
N LEU A 52 -20.73 -10.93 -8.66
CA LEU A 52 -22.00 -11.65 -8.45
C LEU A 52 -23.19 -10.69 -8.30
N GLN A 53 -22.96 -9.53 -7.67
CA GLN A 53 -23.95 -8.47 -7.59
C GLN A 53 -24.24 -7.87 -8.96
N HIS A 54 -23.22 -7.67 -9.80
CA HIS A 54 -23.39 -7.19 -11.17
C HIS A 54 -24.11 -8.20 -12.08
N THR A 55 -23.93 -9.51 -11.86
CA THR A 55 -24.61 -10.56 -12.65
C THR A 55 -25.95 -11.02 -12.06
N HIS A 56 -26.41 -10.40 -10.97
CA HIS A 56 -27.65 -10.74 -10.24
C HIS A 56 -27.75 -12.22 -9.86
N GLN A 57 -26.62 -12.86 -9.54
CA GLN A 57 -26.58 -14.27 -9.13
C GLN A 57 -26.67 -14.41 -7.62
N SER A 58 -27.53 -15.31 -7.13
CA SER A 58 -27.56 -15.71 -5.72
C SER A 58 -26.38 -16.63 -5.42
N PHE A 59 -25.71 -16.41 -4.29
CA PHE A 59 -24.61 -17.25 -3.84
C PHE A 59 -24.64 -17.44 -2.32
N HIS A 60 -24.01 -18.50 -1.84
CA HIS A 60 -23.72 -18.67 -0.42
C HIS A 60 -22.31 -18.16 -0.09
N TRP A 61 -22.17 -17.51 1.06
CA TRP A 61 -20.89 -16.97 1.55
C TRP A 61 -19.77 -18.02 1.62
N ILE A 62 -20.11 -19.24 1.99
CA ILE A 62 -19.16 -20.35 2.10
C ILE A 62 -18.54 -20.67 0.73
N ASP A 63 -19.32 -20.61 -0.34
CA ASP A 63 -18.84 -20.90 -1.70
C ASP A 63 -17.87 -19.82 -2.20
N ILE A 64 -18.11 -18.54 -1.85
CA ILE A 64 -17.16 -17.46 -2.13
C ILE A 64 -15.85 -17.70 -1.38
N CYS A 65 -15.91 -17.99 -0.10
CA CYS A 65 -14.70 -18.22 0.71
C CYS A 65 -13.89 -19.41 0.20
N LEU A 66 -14.55 -20.55 -0.05
CA LEU A 66 -13.90 -21.76 -0.55
C LEU A 66 -13.30 -21.56 -1.94
N SER A 67 -14.02 -20.88 -2.84
CA SER A 67 -13.49 -20.55 -4.15
C SER A 67 -12.35 -19.52 -4.05
N GLY A 68 -12.40 -18.59 -3.10
CA GLY A 68 -11.35 -17.61 -2.86
C GLY A 68 -10.03 -18.25 -2.44
N ILE A 69 -10.09 -19.29 -1.60
CA ILE A 69 -8.91 -20.07 -1.23
C ILE A 69 -8.28 -20.76 -2.46
N LYS A 70 -9.10 -21.27 -3.39
CA LYS A 70 -8.60 -21.91 -4.63
C LYS A 70 -7.86 -20.92 -5.53
N ASP A 71 -8.27 -19.66 -5.53
CA ASP A 71 -7.69 -18.60 -6.36
C ASP A 71 -6.35 -18.06 -5.83
N LEU A 72 -5.96 -18.47 -4.61
CA LEU A 72 -4.63 -18.17 -4.05
C LEU A 72 -3.48 -18.86 -4.80
N LYS A 73 -3.79 -19.81 -5.70
CA LYS A 73 -2.78 -20.46 -6.55
C LYS A 73 -1.90 -19.47 -7.32
N VAL A 74 -2.44 -18.28 -7.61
CA VAL A 74 -1.74 -17.18 -8.28
C VAL A 74 -0.52 -16.70 -7.46
N LEU A 75 -0.59 -16.75 -6.13
CA LEU A 75 0.47 -16.34 -5.22
C LEU A 75 1.60 -17.38 -5.08
N LYS A 76 1.47 -18.57 -5.67
CA LYS A 76 2.57 -19.56 -5.68
C LYS A 76 3.71 -19.17 -6.62
N HIS A 77 3.44 -18.26 -7.56
CA HIS A 77 4.44 -17.79 -8.51
C HIS A 77 5.44 -16.84 -7.81
N PRO A 78 6.75 -16.83 -8.17
CA PRO A 78 7.76 -15.96 -7.57
C PRO A 78 7.42 -14.46 -7.61
N SER A 79 6.57 -14.05 -8.56
CA SER A 79 6.05 -12.67 -8.62
C SER A 79 5.19 -12.27 -7.42
N ALA A 80 4.88 -13.18 -6.50
CA ALA A 80 4.21 -12.86 -5.23
C ALA A 80 4.98 -11.85 -4.39
N ILE A 81 6.31 -11.78 -4.52
CA ILE A 81 7.11 -10.73 -3.87
C ILE A 81 6.71 -9.34 -4.39
N LEU A 82 6.50 -9.20 -5.71
CA LEU A 82 6.03 -7.95 -6.28
C LEU A 82 4.58 -7.66 -5.92
N ALA A 83 3.74 -8.70 -5.81
CA ALA A 83 2.39 -8.58 -5.28
C ALA A 83 2.40 -8.06 -3.84
N PHE A 84 3.31 -8.53 -2.99
CA PHE A 84 3.51 -8.00 -1.64
C PHE A 84 3.86 -6.51 -1.67
N ILE A 85 4.83 -6.11 -2.49
CA ILE A 85 5.20 -4.69 -2.63
C ILE A 85 3.97 -3.85 -3.05
N TYR A 86 3.20 -4.33 -4.02
CA TYR A 86 2.02 -3.63 -4.51
C TYR A 86 0.90 -3.53 -3.46
N PHE A 87 0.44 -4.66 -2.91
CA PHE A 87 -0.71 -4.70 -2.02
C PHE A 87 -0.42 -4.14 -0.62
N VAL A 88 0.82 -4.29 -0.13
CA VAL A 88 1.20 -3.87 1.24
C VAL A 88 1.75 -2.44 1.26
N PHE A 89 2.45 -2.01 0.21
CA PHE A 89 3.05 -0.67 0.21
C PHE A 89 2.33 0.30 -0.73
N LEU A 90 2.07 -0.10 -1.98
CA LEU A 90 1.58 0.84 -2.98
C LEU A 90 0.08 1.17 -2.83
N CYS A 91 -0.78 0.17 -2.63
CA CYS A 91 -2.22 0.38 -2.44
C CYS A 91 -2.56 1.27 -1.23
N PRO A 92 -2.10 0.96 0.00
CA PRO A 92 -2.46 1.73 1.20
C PRO A 92 -1.75 3.09 1.27
N LEU A 93 -0.84 3.41 0.35
CA LEU A 93 -0.25 4.75 0.27
C LEU A 93 -1.27 5.80 -0.21
N TRP A 94 -2.12 5.42 -1.17
CA TRP A 94 -3.00 6.37 -1.86
C TRP A 94 -4.46 6.33 -1.40
N HIS A 95 -4.88 5.24 -0.75
CA HIS A 95 -6.26 5.05 -0.29
C HIS A 95 -7.32 5.21 -1.38
N LEU A 96 -6.97 4.86 -2.62
CA LEU A 96 -7.87 4.89 -3.77
C LEU A 96 -8.37 3.48 -4.07
N GLY A 97 -9.69 3.35 -4.26
CA GLY A 97 -10.33 2.06 -4.47
C GLY A 97 -10.47 1.24 -3.18
N PHE A 98 -10.40 -0.09 -3.30
CA PHE A 98 -10.44 -0.98 -2.14
C PHE A 98 -9.07 -1.01 -1.43
N VAL A 99 -9.07 -0.84 -0.12
CA VAL A 99 -7.89 -0.99 0.74
C VAL A 99 -8.19 -2.06 1.77
N SER A 100 -7.22 -2.93 2.04
CA SER A 100 -7.41 -4.04 2.97
C SER A 100 -7.52 -3.57 4.41
N THR A 101 -8.35 -4.25 5.20
CA THR A 101 -8.49 -3.96 6.64
C THR A 101 -7.28 -4.39 7.46
N VAL A 102 -6.47 -5.32 6.94
CA VAL A 102 -5.24 -5.82 7.57
C VAL A 102 -4.18 -4.72 7.64
N PHE A 103 -4.10 -3.89 6.60
CA PHE A 103 -3.12 -2.82 6.50
C PHE A 103 -3.76 -1.59 5.84
N PRO A 104 -4.53 -0.80 6.61
CA PRO A 104 -5.46 0.19 6.08
C PRO A 104 -4.79 1.47 5.56
N SER A 105 -3.59 1.78 6.04
CA SER A 105 -2.91 3.02 5.69
C SER A 105 -1.40 2.88 5.76
N LEU A 106 -0.70 3.46 4.80
CA LEU A 106 0.74 3.68 4.84
C LEU A 106 1.04 5.16 4.61
N SER A 107 1.85 5.75 5.49
CA SER A 107 2.39 7.10 5.30
C SER A 107 3.90 7.04 5.29
N ILE A 108 4.54 7.81 4.41
CA ILE A 108 5.99 8.02 4.47
C ILE A 108 6.30 8.75 5.78
N PRO A 109 7.16 8.21 6.66
CA PRO A 109 7.47 8.84 7.94
C PRO A 109 8.02 10.26 7.79
N ASN A 110 7.58 11.16 8.69
CA ASN A 110 7.98 12.56 8.67
C ASN A 110 9.50 12.78 8.76
N PHE A 111 10.24 11.86 9.40
CA PHE A 111 11.70 11.95 9.41
C PHE A 111 12.29 11.90 7.99
N ILE A 112 11.81 11.00 7.12
CA ILE A 112 12.31 10.89 5.74
C ILE A 112 11.97 12.14 4.95
N THR A 113 10.71 12.60 5.02
CA THR A 113 10.26 13.77 4.27
C THR A 113 10.91 15.05 4.78
N ASN A 114 11.04 15.24 6.09
CA ASN A 114 11.71 16.40 6.66
C ASN A 114 13.20 16.43 6.34
N GLU A 115 13.88 15.28 6.31
CA GLU A 115 15.29 15.22 5.94
C GLU A 115 15.49 15.56 4.46
N LEU A 116 14.62 15.08 3.58
CA LEU A 116 14.60 15.46 2.17
C LEU A 116 14.39 16.97 2.01
N LEU A 117 13.42 17.56 2.72
CA LEU A 117 13.08 18.98 2.62
C LEU A 117 14.21 19.93 3.05
N LYS A 118 15.16 19.47 3.88
CA LYS A 118 16.35 20.26 4.24
C LYS A 118 17.36 20.41 3.10
N MET A 119 17.29 19.56 2.07
CA MET A 119 18.20 19.64 0.93
C MET A 119 17.83 20.82 0.01
N GLN A 120 18.82 21.37 -0.70
CA GLN A 120 18.63 22.54 -1.59
C GLN A 120 17.51 22.36 -2.64
N TYR A 121 17.30 21.13 -3.11
CA TYR A 121 16.22 20.75 -4.04
C TYR A 121 15.22 19.78 -3.43
N GLY A 122 15.15 19.73 -2.10
CA GLY A 122 14.37 18.77 -1.33
C GLY A 122 12.90 18.72 -1.69
N SER A 123 12.26 19.89 -1.78
CA SER A 123 10.84 20.04 -2.13
C SER A 123 10.52 19.44 -3.51
N TYR A 124 11.32 19.74 -4.53
CA TYR A 124 11.15 19.19 -5.88
C TYR A 124 11.32 17.67 -5.89
N LEU A 125 12.31 17.16 -5.16
CA LEU A 125 12.58 15.72 -5.08
C LEU A 125 11.45 14.98 -4.36
N THR A 126 10.89 15.56 -3.30
CA THR A 126 9.71 15.01 -2.61
C THR A 126 8.50 14.96 -3.55
N ILE A 127 8.19 16.05 -4.25
CA ILE A 127 7.06 16.08 -5.20
C ILE A 127 7.27 15.03 -6.32
N LEU A 128 8.47 14.97 -6.89
CA LEU A 128 8.81 14.00 -7.93
C LEU A 128 8.60 12.56 -7.44
N LEU A 129 9.02 12.24 -6.21
CA LEU A 129 8.83 10.92 -5.62
C LEU A 129 7.34 10.56 -5.50
N TYR A 130 6.50 11.46 -4.99
CA TYR A 130 5.05 11.22 -4.92
C TYR A 130 4.42 11.06 -6.31
N VAL A 131 4.81 11.89 -7.29
CA VAL A 131 4.32 11.77 -8.68
C VAL A 131 4.71 10.42 -9.29
N VAL A 132 5.95 9.98 -9.14
CA VAL A 132 6.41 8.68 -9.65
C VAL A 132 5.63 7.53 -9.01
N LEU A 133 5.45 7.55 -7.69
CA LEU A 133 4.68 6.53 -6.98
C LEU A 133 3.19 6.54 -7.39
N PHE A 134 2.62 7.72 -7.66
CA PHE A 134 1.22 7.84 -8.08
C PHE A 134 1.01 7.35 -9.50
N VAL A 135 1.92 7.69 -10.42
CA VAL A 135 1.91 7.19 -11.80
C VAL A 135 2.08 5.67 -11.80
N LEU A 136 2.99 5.13 -10.99
CA LEU A 136 3.16 3.69 -10.84
C LEU A 136 1.88 3.02 -10.32
N TYR A 137 1.22 3.60 -9.32
CA TYR A 137 -0.07 3.12 -8.82
C TYR A 137 -1.14 3.15 -9.92
N GLY A 138 -1.27 4.26 -10.66
CA GLY A 138 -2.22 4.41 -11.76
C GLY A 138 -2.02 3.36 -12.85
N LEU A 139 -0.78 3.09 -13.24
CA LEU A 139 -0.47 2.03 -14.22
C LEU A 139 -0.84 0.63 -13.73
N LEU A 140 -0.82 0.39 -12.42
CA LEU A 140 -1.07 -0.90 -11.79
C LEU A 140 -2.48 -1.02 -11.19
N ILE A 141 -3.36 -0.04 -11.36
CA ILE A 141 -4.67 -0.01 -10.71
C ILE A 141 -5.58 -1.20 -11.10
N LEU A 142 -5.36 -1.78 -12.28
CA LEU A 142 -6.13 -2.93 -12.79
C LEU A 142 -5.51 -4.29 -12.43
N VAL A 143 -4.37 -4.32 -11.73
CA VAL A 143 -3.71 -5.57 -11.33
C VAL A 143 -4.64 -6.51 -10.54
N PRO A 144 -5.41 -6.05 -9.53
CA PRO A 144 -6.31 -6.94 -8.79
C PRO A 144 -7.36 -7.57 -9.70
N TYR A 145 -7.88 -6.81 -10.66
CA TYR A 145 -8.84 -7.33 -11.65
C TYR A 145 -8.26 -8.49 -12.46
N TYR A 146 -7.05 -8.35 -13.01
CA TYR A 146 -6.41 -9.41 -13.80
C TYR A 146 -6.01 -10.61 -12.95
N MET A 147 -5.45 -10.40 -11.75
CA MET A 147 -5.08 -11.50 -10.86
C MET A 147 -6.30 -12.32 -10.42
N ILE A 148 -7.42 -11.66 -10.11
CA ILE A 148 -8.60 -12.32 -9.54
C ILE A 148 -9.49 -12.92 -10.63
N TYR A 149 -9.83 -12.18 -11.68
CA TYR A 149 -10.75 -12.69 -12.71
C TYR A 149 -10.06 -13.47 -13.82
N LYS A 150 -8.83 -13.08 -14.20
CA LYS A 150 -8.07 -13.78 -15.25
C LYS A 150 -7.12 -14.83 -14.68
N GLN A 151 -6.98 -14.90 -13.36
CA GLN A 151 -6.12 -15.88 -12.67
C GLN A 151 -4.66 -15.80 -13.13
N GLU A 152 -4.22 -14.60 -13.50
CA GLU A 152 -2.87 -14.31 -13.96
C GLU A 152 -1.93 -14.04 -12.79
N ASN A 153 -0.67 -14.47 -12.91
CA ASN A 153 0.36 -14.05 -11.95
C ASN A 153 0.57 -12.52 -12.01
N PHE A 154 1.17 -11.96 -10.95
CA PHE A 154 1.34 -10.51 -10.81
C PHE A 154 2.08 -9.87 -12.00
N LEU A 155 3.09 -10.53 -12.58
CA LEU A 155 3.83 -9.96 -13.70
C LEU A 155 2.98 -9.82 -14.97
N LEU A 156 2.20 -10.85 -15.30
CA LEU A 156 1.27 -10.81 -16.43
C LEU A 156 0.16 -9.78 -16.17
N ALA A 157 -0.41 -9.78 -14.97
CA ALA A 157 -1.42 -8.81 -14.58
C ALA A 157 -0.90 -7.36 -14.64
N ALA A 158 0.33 -7.10 -14.20
CA ALA A 158 0.99 -5.80 -14.28
C ALA A 158 1.24 -5.38 -15.73
N LYS A 159 1.66 -6.32 -16.58
CA LYS A 159 1.85 -6.06 -18.02
C LYS A 159 0.52 -5.71 -18.69
N HIS A 160 -0.55 -6.46 -18.44
CA HIS A 160 -1.86 -6.19 -19.01
C HIS A 160 -2.47 -4.90 -18.45
N SER A 161 -2.32 -4.63 -17.15
CA SER A 161 -2.73 -3.38 -16.51
C SER A 161 -2.05 -2.17 -17.15
N THR A 162 -0.72 -2.20 -17.29
CA THR A 162 0.05 -1.09 -17.86
C THR A 162 -0.33 -0.85 -19.32
N GLN A 163 -0.39 -1.90 -20.14
CA GLN A 163 -0.79 -1.81 -21.55
C GLN A 163 -2.19 -1.20 -21.71
N ASN A 164 -3.15 -1.59 -20.87
CA ASN A 164 -4.49 -1.02 -20.92
C ASN A 164 -4.50 0.43 -20.43
N MET A 165 -3.92 0.71 -19.25
CA MET A 165 -3.96 2.03 -18.62
C MET A 165 -3.30 3.13 -19.46
N ILE A 166 -2.22 2.84 -20.19
CA ILE A 166 -1.56 3.83 -21.05
C ILE A 166 -2.52 4.46 -22.08
N HIS A 167 -3.50 3.68 -22.57
CA HIS A 167 -4.44 4.14 -23.60
C HIS A 167 -5.73 4.76 -23.02
N GLN A 168 -5.91 4.75 -21.69
CA GLN A 168 -7.13 5.21 -21.03
C GLN A 168 -7.02 6.67 -20.58
N SER A 169 -6.99 7.60 -21.53
CA SER A 169 -6.82 9.04 -21.26
C SER A 169 -7.85 9.61 -20.26
N LYS A 170 -9.10 9.15 -20.33
CA LYS A 170 -10.17 9.56 -19.40
C LYS A 170 -9.86 9.17 -17.95
N LEU A 171 -9.36 7.95 -17.72
CA LEU A 171 -9.00 7.49 -16.38
C LEU A 171 -7.79 8.26 -15.85
N TRP A 172 -6.79 8.53 -16.69
CA TRP A 172 -5.65 9.37 -16.30
C TRP A 172 -6.06 10.79 -15.93
N MET A 173 -7.00 11.37 -16.65
CA MET A 173 -7.54 12.69 -16.34
C MET A 173 -8.26 12.70 -14.97
N ILE A 174 -9.00 11.64 -14.64
CA ILE A 174 -9.62 11.49 -13.32
C ILE A 174 -8.56 11.31 -12.23
N LEU A 175 -7.60 10.40 -12.43
CA LEU A 175 -6.53 10.12 -11.46
C LEU A 175 -5.67 11.36 -11.19
N THR A 176 -5.30 12.10 -12.22
CA THR A 176 -4.56 13.37 -12.07
C THR A 176 -5.39 14.42 -11.34
N GLY A 177 -6.70 14.52 -11.63
CA GLY A 177 -7.62 15.38 -10.88
C GLY A 177 -7.68 15.03 -9.39
N ILE A 178 -7.79 13.74 -9.05
CA ILE A 178 -7.79 13.25 -7.66
C ILE A 178 -6.46 13.58 -6.98
N PHE A 179 -5.32 13.35 -7.65
CA PHE A 179 -4.00 13.65 -7.10
C PHE A 179 -3.81 15.14 -6.81
N LEU A 180 -4.19 16.00 -7.75
CA LEU A 180 -4.10 17.45 -7.57
C LEU A 180 -5.03 17.92 -6.45
N LEU A 181 -6.26 17.40 -6.39
CA LEU A 181 -7.19 17.71 -5.31
C LEU A 181 -6.62 17.30 -3.96
N TYR A 182 -6.11 16.08 -3.83
CA TYR A 182 -5.44 15.60 -2.62
C TYR A 182 -4.27 16.52 -2.22
N TYR A 183 -3.42 16.90 -3.18
CA TYR A 183 -2.30 17.81 -2.94
C TYR A 183 -2.75 19.19 -2.45
N VAL A 184 -3.79 19.77 -3.04
CA VAL A 184 -4.35 21.07 -2.63
C VAL A 184 -4.93 20.98 -1.23
N LEU A 185 -5.73 19.95 -0.94
CA LEU A 185 -6.31 19.72 0.39
C LEU A 185 -5.21 19.62 1.47
N GLN A 186 -4.17 18.84 1.20
CA GLN A 186 -3.07 18.62 2.14
C GLN A 186 -2.24 19.88 2.36
N THR A 187 -1.99 20.66 1.31
CA THR A 187 -1.08 21.82 1.36
C THR A 187 -1.74 23.06 1.96
N TYR A 188 -2.99 23.33 1.58
CA TYR A 188 -3.66 24.59 1.89
C TYR A 188 -4.73 24.43 2.98
N ILE A 189 -5.56 23.39 2.92
CA ILE A 189 -6.72 23.27 3.82
C ILE A 189 -6.33 22.63 5.15
N PHE A 190 -5.75 21.42 5.11
CA PHE A 190 -5.44 20.69 6.34
C PHE A 190 -4.29 21.32 7.14
N LYS A 191 -3.38 22.02 6.47
CA LYS A 191 -2.31 22.77 7.14
C LYS A 191 -2.87 23.94 7.97
N GLU A 192 -3.92 24.62 7.49
CA GLU A 192 -4.57 25.72 8.21
C GLU A 192 -5.52 25.24 9.32
N MET A 193 -6.04 24.01 9.22
CA MET A 193 -6.90 23.42 10.26
C MET A 193 -6.12 22.73 11.40
N LEU A 194 -4.82 22.51 11.24
CA LEU A 194 -3.96 21.99 12.29
C LEU A 194 -3.54 23.13 13.21
N LEU A 195 -4.25 23.28 14.34
CA LEU A 195 -3.82 24.11 15.45
C LEU A 195 -2.37 23.74 15.82
N SER A 196 -1.45 24.65 15.56
CA SER A 196 -0.05 24.48 15.90
C SER A 196 0.18 24.91 17.36
N SER A 197 1.18 24.35 18.02
CA SER A 197 1.55 24.76 19.38
C SER A 197 1.91 26.24 19.50
N SER A 198 2.26 26.92 18.40
CA SER A 198 2.45 28.38 18.36
C SER A 198 1.15 29.17 18.41
N ASP A 199 0.01 28.60 18.03
CA ASP A 199 -1.30 29.28 18.08
C ASP A 199 -1.84 29.37 19.53
N PHE A 200 -1.24 28.61 20.45
CA PHE A 200 -1.53 28.65 21.88
C PHE A 200 -0.47 29.42 22.70
N ASN A 201 0.52 30.03 22.06
CA ASN A 201 1.48 30.90 22.74
C ASN A 201 0.82 32.26 23.05
N PHE A 202 0.10 32.33 24.16
CA PHE A 202 -0.43 33.57 24.75
C PHE A 202 0.65 34.53 25.29
N TYR A 203 1.95 34.22 25.12
CA TYR A 203 3.07 34.97 25.73
C TYR A 203 3.70 36.05 24.84
N PHE A 204 3.06 36.44 23.74
CA PHE A 204 3.46 37.63 22.98
C PHE A 204 2.27 38.60 22.82
N LEU A 205 2.02 39.33 23.91
CA LEU A 205 1.43 40.66 23.95
C LEU A 205 2.30 41.52 24.85
#